data_AF-A0A5M3N365-F1
#
_entry.id   AF-A0A5M3N365-F1
#
_cell.length_a   1.000
_cell.length_b   1.000
_cell.length_c   1.000
_cell.angle_alpha   90.00
_cell.angle_beta   90.00
_cell.angle_gamma   90.00
#
_symmetry.space_group_name_H-M   'P 1'
#
loop_
_entity.id
_entity.type
_entity.pdbx_description
1 polymer ?
#
loop_
_entity_poly.entity_id
_entity_poly.type
_entity_poly.pdbx_seq_one_letter_code
_entity_poly.pdbx_strand_id
1 'polypeptide(L)'
;LRWIAGHEGVDGNEQADLEAKAAASSPRQSSNPRELPTFLRRKTLPRSAAALKQDYRTVLYERWKEQWLQSARSRHLVEIDSSLPSGKY
;
A
#
# COMPACT_ATOMS: atom_id res chain seq x y z
N LEU A 1 -4.93 14.47 25.69
CA LEU A 1 -4.67 13.82 24.39
C LEU A 1 -5.58 14.44 23.35
N ARG A 2 -5.07 14.80 22.16
CA ARG A 2 -5.86 15.30 21.02
C ARG A 2 -5.56 14.41 19.83
N TRP A 3 -6.61 13.88 19.21
CA TRP A 3 -6.50 13.13 17.96
C TRP A 3 -6.53 14.12 16.80
N ILE A 4 -5.69 13.88 15.81
CA ILE A 4 -5.57 14.71 14.61
C ILE A 4 -5.80 13.77 13.42
N ALA A 5 -6.46 14.27 12.38
CA ALA A 5 -6.63 13.53 11.15
C ALA A 5 -5.27 13.33 10.45
N GLY A 6 -4.99 12.10 10.04
CA GLY A 6 -3.79 11.77 9.28
C GLY A 6 -3.96 12.14 7.80
N HIS A 7 -2.86 12.51 7.15
CA HIS A 7 -2.82 12.88 5.72
C HIS A 7 -3.65 14.11 5.30
N GLU A 8 -4.02 14.96 6.26
CA GLU A 8 -4.79 16.19 6.02
C GLU A 8 -3.90 17.46 5.95
N GLY A 9 -2.61 17.35 5.63
CA GLY A 9 -1.75 18.54 5.50
C GLY A 9 -1.32 19.16 6.83
N VAL A 10 -1.46 18.48 7.96
CA VAL A 10 -1.08 19.04 9.26
C VAL A 10 0.42 18.93 9.43
N ASP A 11 1.14 20.04 9.22
CA ASP A 11 2.61 20.13 9.20
C ASP A 11 3.31 19.28 10.26
N GLY A 12 2.93 19.41 11.54
CA GLY A 12 3.56 18.66 12.63
C GLY A 12 3.33 17.15 12.57
N ASN A 13 2.14 16.72 12.13
CA ASN A 13 1.84 15.30 11.93
C ASN A 13 2.59 14.74 10.71
N GLU A 14 2.71 15.53 9.64
CA GLU A 14 3.42 15.12 8.43
C GLU A 14 4.93 15.03 8.65
N GLN A 15 5.52 15.98 9.38
CA GLN A 15 6.93 15.91 9.80
C GLN A 15 7.20 14.67 10.66
N ALA A 16 6.32 14.38 11.62
CA ALA A 16 6.43 13.18 12.43
C ALA A 16 6.35 11.89 11.59
N ASP A 17 5.45 11.83 10.60
CA ASP A 17 5.34 10.69 9.68
C ASP A 17 6.58 10.53 8.79
N LEU A 18 7.17 11.64 8.31
CA LEU A 18 8.42 11.62 7.56
C LEU A 18 9.59 11.08 8.40
N GLU A 19 9.75 11.55 9.64
CA GLU A 19 10.78 11.05 10.55
C GLU A 19 10.57 9.58 10.90
N ALA A 20 9.34 9.16 11.15
CA ALA A 20 9.00 7.77 11.41
C ALA A 20 9.37 6.86 10.21
N LYS A 21 9.07 7.31 8.98
CA LYS A 21 9.46 6.62 7.75
C LYS A 21 10.98 6.55 7.59
N ALA A 22 11.69 7.63 7.89
CA ALA A 22 13.15 7.67 7.84
C ALA A 22 13.78 6.67 8.83
N ALA A 23 13.33 6.67 10.08
CA ALA A 23 13.78 5.73 11.11
C ALA A 23 13.49 4.26 10.75
N ALA A 24 12.38 3.99 10.04
CA ALA A 24 12.00 2.65 9.58
C ALA A 24 12.74 2.21 8.30
N SER A 25 13.28 3.15 7.52
CA SER A 25 13.84 2.89 6.18
C SER A 25 15.13 2.08 6.19
N SER A 26 15.92 2.15 7.27
CA SER A 26 17.16 1.40 7.37
C SER A 26 17.55 1.09 8.81
N PRO A 27 18.26 -0.03 9.06
CA PRO A 27 18.76 -0.36 10.40
C PRO A 27 19.74 0.68 10.98
N ARG A 28 20.40 1.48 10.14
CA ARG A 28 21.34 2.53 10.58
C ARG A 28 20.65 3.78 11.13
N GLN A 29 19.39 3.98 10.76
CA GLN A 29 18.56 5.11 11.22
C GLN A 29 17.62 4.70 12.36
N SER A 30 17.61 3.41 12.72
CA SER A 30 16.82 2.87 13.81
C SER A 30 17.64 2.77 15.09
N SER A 31 16.98 2.76 16.24
CA SER A 31 17.62 2.54 17.54
C SER A 31 18.31 1.18 17.61
N ASN A 32 19.30 1.04 18.49
CA ASN A 32 19.95 -0.23 18.70
C ASN A 32 18.92 -1.28 19.17
N PRO A 33 18.87 -2.50 18.59
CA PRO A 33 17.93 -3.52 19.03
C PRO A 33 17.99 -3.86 20.52
N ARG A 34 19.13 -3.62 21.19
CA ARG A 34 19.28 -3.82 22.64
C ARG A 34 18.49 -2.79 23.47
N GLU A 35 18.29 -1.59 22.93
CA GLU A 35 17.53 -0.50 23.55
C GLU A 35 16.02 -0.63 23.32
N LEU A 36 15.61 -1.43 22.32
CA LEU A 36 14.21 -1.67 22.02
C LEU A 36 13.57 -2.64 23.03
N PRO A 37 12.26 -2.47 23.31
CA PRO A 37 11.44 -3.50 23.96
C PRO A 37 11.56 -4.86 23.26
N THR A 38 11.54 -5.96 24.02
CA THR A 38 11.76 -7.34 23.51
C THR A 38 10.90 -7.72 22.32
N PHE A 39 9.64 -7.27 22.27
CA PHE A 39 8.72 -7.53 21.17
C PHE A 39 9.08 -6.79 19.87
N LEU A 40 9.81 -5.67 19.95
CA LEU A 40 10.32 -4.89 18.81
C LEU A 40 11.72 -5.33 18.35
N ARG A 41 12.39 -6.22 19.09
CA ARG A 41 13.71 -6.77 18.70
C ARG A 41 13.62 -7.78 17.57
N ARG A 42 12.41 -8.23 17.22
CA ARG A 42 12.19 -9.19 16.15
C ARG A 42 12.57 -8.55 14.83
N LYS A 43 13.48 -9.20 14.08
CA LYS A 43 13.95 -8.71 12.78
C LYS A 43 12.87 -8.70 11.71
N THR A 44 11.86 -9.55 11.85
CA THR A 44 10.76 -9.69 10.89
C THR A 44 9.44 -9.33 11.53
N LEU A 45 8.78 -8.32 10.96
CA LEU A 45 7.40 -8.02 11.28
C LEU A 45 6.48 -9.10 10.69
N PRO A 46 5.41 -9.48 11.39
CA PRO A 46 4.39 -10.35 10.80
C PRO A 46 3.77 -9.66 9.58
N ARG A 47 3.39 -10.46 8.57
CA ARG A 47 2.71 -9.93 7.40
C ARG A 47 1.36 -9.33 7.80
N SER A 48 1.12 -8.09 7.43
CA SER A 48 -0.18 -7.45 7.63
C SER A 48 -1.23 -8.13 6.77
N ALA A 49 -2.40 -8.43 7.35
CA ALA A 49 -3.54 -8.97 6.61
C ALA A 49 -3.99 -8.03 5.48
N ALA A 50 -3.88 -6.71 5.69
CA ALA A 50 -4.20 -5.73 4.66
C ALA A 50 -3.22 -5.80 3.47
N ALA A 51 -1.92 -5.90 3.76
CA ALA A 51 -0.88 -6.04 2.73
C ALA A 51 -1.09 -7.32 1.90
N LEU A 52 -1.39 -8.45 2.56
CA LEU A 52 -1.70 -9.71 1.88
C LEU A 52 -2.94 -9.61 0.98
N LYS A 53 -4.00 -8.93 1.44
CA LYS A 53 -5.20 -8.70 0.63
C LYS A 53 -4.90 -7.81 -0.58
N GLN A 54 -4.09 -6.77 -0.40
CA GLN A 54 -3.73 -5.86 -1.49
C GLN A 54 -2.91 -6.59 -2.57
N ASP A 55 -1.92 -7.37 -2.16
CA ASP A 55 -1.11 -8.19 -3.07
C ASP A 55 -1.99 -9.17 -3.87
N TYR A 56 -2.88 -9.89 -3.17
CA TYR A 56 -3.83 -10.79 -3.83
C TYR A 56 -4.80 -10.07 -4.78
N ARG A 57 -5.28 -8.87 -4.43
CA ARG A 57 -6.13 -8.05 -5.30
C ARG A 57 -5.42 -7.65 -6.59
N THR A 58 -4.14 -7.32 -6.53
CA THR A 58 -3.35 -7.01 -7.73
C THR A 58 -3.31 -8.21 -8.67
N VAL A 59 -3.00 -9.40 -8.15
CA VAL A 59 -2.99 -10.64 -8.94
C VAL A 59 -4.37 -10.94 -9.54
N LEU A 60 -5.43 -10.75 -8.75
CA LEU A 60 -6.80 -10.97 -9.19
C LEU A 60 -7.21 -10.01 -10.30
N TYR A 61 -6.81 -8.74 -10.19
CA TYR A 61 -7.09 -7.71 -11.19
C TYR A 61 -6.45 -8.04 -12.54
N GLU A 62 -5.18 -8.47 -12.56
CA GLU A 62 -4.50 -8.85 -13.81
C GLU A 62 -5.21 -10.03 -14.50
N ARG A 63 -5.58 -11.07 -13.74
CA ARG A 63 -6.35 -12.20 -14.29
C ARG A 63 -7.70 -11.77 -14.85
N TRP A 64 -8.41 -10.92 -14.12
CA TRP A 64 -9.68 -10.37 -14.58
C TRP A 64 -9.51 -9.57 -15.87
N LYS A 65 -8.46 -8.74 -15.95
CA LYS A 65 -8.15 -7.93 -17.13
C LYS A 65 -7.90 -8.79 -18.37
N GLU A 66 -7.13 -9.86 -18.24
CA GLU A 66 -6.90 -10.83 -19.32
C GLU A 66 -8.21 -11.46 -19.80
N GLN A 67 -9.04 -11.94 -18.88
CA GLN A 67 -10.35 -12.54 -19.20
C GLN A 67 -11.29 -11.53 -19.86
N TRP A 68 -11.30 -10.30 -19.36
CA TRP A 68 -12.11 -9.22 -19.92
C TRP A 68 -11.73 -8.94 -21.37
N LEU A 69 -10.44 -8.77 -21.66
CA LEU A 69 -9.94 -8.51 -23.01
C LEU A 69 -10.33 -9.62 -24.00
N GLN A 70 -10.36 -10.88 -23.55
CA GLN A 70 -10.76 -12.02 -24.39
C GLN A 70 -12.29 -12.14 -24.61
N SER A 71 -13.10 -11.40 -23.86
CA SER A 71 -14.56 -11.50 -23.95
C SER A 71 -15.10 -10.91 -25.26
N ALA A 72 -16.30 -11.33 -25.69
CA ALA A 72 -16.98 -10.68 -26.82
C ALA A 72 -17.38 -9.24 -26.51
N ARG A 73 -17.60 -8.93 -25.23
CA ARG A 73 -18.06 -7.62 -24.76
C ARG A 73 -16.95 -6.57 -24.81
N SER A 74 -15.68 -6.94 -24.60
CA SER A 74 -14.55 -6.00 -24.71
C SER A 74 -14.45 -5.41 -26.11
N ARG A 75 -14.69 -6.20 -27.16
CA ARG A 75 -14.60 -5.76 -28.56
C ARG A 75 -15.49 -4.54 -28.83
N HIS A 76 -16.73 -4.55 -28.35
CA HIS A 76 -17.63 -3.41 -28.52
C HIS A 76 -17.32 -2.25 -27.57
N LEU A 77 -16.93 -2.54 -26.32
CA LEU A 77 -16.72 -1.49 -25.34
C LEU A 77 -15.42 -0.70 -25.56
N VAL A 78 -14.38 -1.32 -26.14
CA VAL A 78 -13.13 -0.63 -26.49
C VAL A 78 -13.33 0.40 -27.62
N GLU A 79 -14.30 0.17 -28.51
CA GLU A 79 -14.67 1.16 -29.53
C GLU A 79 -15.33 2.41 -28.93
N ILE A 80 -16.02 2.27 -27.80
CA ILE A 80 -16.69 3.36 -27.08
C ILE A 80 -15.69 4.08 -26.16
N ASP A 81 -14.88 3.32 -25.43
CA ASP A 81 -13.85 3.83 -24.53
C ASP A 81 -12.57 2.99 -24.64
N SER A 82 -11.59 3.55 -25.33
CA SER A 82 -10.28 2.93 -25.55
C SER A 82 -9.42 2.83 -24.29
N SER A 83 -9.82 3.49 -23.19
CA SER A 83 -9.17 3.37 -21.88
C SER A 83 -9.59 2.14 -21.09
N LEU A 84 -10.52 1.32 -21.63
CA LEU A 84 -10.97 0.09 -21.01
C LEU A 84 -9.99 -1.09 -21.18
N PRO A 85 -9.89 -1.97 -20.18
CA PRO A 85 -10.50 -1.85 -18.85
C PRO A 85 -9.78 -0.79 -18.01
N SER A 86 -10.53 0.19 -17.52
CA SER A 86 -9.96 1.32 -16.77
C SER A 86 -9.78 0.92 -15.30
N GLY A 87 -8.63 1.27 -14.72
CA GLY A 87 -8.43 1.20 -13.27
C GLY A 87 -8.93 2.45 -12.52
N LYS A 88 -9.75 3.30 -13.18
CA LYS A 88 -10.20 4.59 -12.63
C LYS A 88 -11.46 4.49 -11.76
N TYR A 89 -12.02 3.30 -11.59
CA TYR A 89 -13.23 3.06 -10.80
C TYR A 89 -12.98 2.04 -9.70
#